data_AF-A0A2N1KYS1-F1
#
_entry.id   AF-A0A2N1KYS1-F1
#
_cell.length_a   1.000
_cell.length_b   1.000
_cell.length_c   1.000
_cell.angle_alpha   90.00
_cell.angle_beta   90.00
_cell.angle_gamma   90.00
#
_symmetry.space_group_name_H-M   'P 1'
#
loop_
_entity.id
_entity.type
_entity.pdbx_description
1 polymer ?
#
loop_
_entity_poly.entity_id
_entity_poly.type
_entity_poly.pdbx_seq_one_letter_code
_entity_poly.pdbx_strand_id
1 'polypeptide(L)' 'QYGFAIEVQGKQYEQHIKYFYENKEDFKKQLIYNQLKKELCEENLIALRYIWYYKDSYIVIPKHL' A
#
# COMPACT_ATOMS: atom_id res chain seq x y z
N GLN A 1 20.83 3.34 -16.66
CA GLN A 1 20.13 2.04 -16.55
C GLN A 1 18.88 2.31 -15.75
N TYR A 2 17.67 2.11 -16.31
CA TYR A 2 16.43 2.39 -15.57
C TYR A 2 16.20 1.30 -14.53
N GLY A 3 16.01 1.71 -13.28
CA GLY A 3 15.61 0.81 -12.21
C GLY A 3 14.11 0.50 -12.31
N PHE A 4 13.68 -0.58 -11.66
CA PHE A 4 12.27 -0.94 -11.63
C PHE A 4 11.90 -1.44 -10.23
N ALA A 5 10.76 -0.98 -9.73
CA ALA A 5 10.23 -1.38 -8.43
C ALA A 5 8.73 -1.70 -8.56
N ILE A 6 8.30 -2.77 -7.89
CA ILE A 6 6.88 -3.12 -7.76
C ILE A 6 6.50 -2.97 -6.29
N GLU A 7 5.40 -2.27 -6.06
CA GLU A 7 4.76 -2.20 -4.76
C GLU A 7 3.38 -2.85 -4.83
N VAL A 8 3.18 -3.91 -4.04
CA VAL A 8 1.87 -4.56 -3.90
C VAL A 8 1.11 -3.85 -2.78
N GLN A 9 -0.02 -3.24 -3.11
CA GLN A 9 -0.85 -2.49 -2.18
C GLN A 9 -2.18 -3.21 -1.92
N GLY A 10 -2.53 -3.35 -0.65
CA GLY A 10 -3.82 -3.88 -0.24
C GLY A 10 -4.85 -2.79 0.03
N LYS A 11 -6.08 -3.19 0.36
CA LYS A 11 -7.22 -2.30 0.67
C LYS A 11 -6.92 -1.24 1.74
N GLN A 12 -5.93 -1.47 2.60
CA GLN A 12 -5.43 -0.54 3.61
C GLN A 12 -4.79 0.74 3.05
N TYR A 13 -4.44 0.79 1.77
CA TYR A 13 -3.86 1.98 1.13
C TYR A 13 -4.91 2.93 0.53
N GLU A 14 -6.09 2.42 0.17
CA GLU A 14 -7.15 3.20 -0.49
C GLU A 14 -7.96 4.06 0.49
N GLN A 15 -8.12 3.58 1.72
CA GLN A 15 -8.99 4.21 2.71
C GLN A 15 -8.35 4.11 4.09
N HIS A 16 -8.59 5.11 4.94
CA HIS A 16 -8.46 4.99 6.40
C HIS A 16 -9.51 3.95 6.87
N ILE A 17 -9.24 2.68 6.60
CA ILE A 17 -10.05 1.59 7.10
C ILE A 17 -9.66 1.46 8.57
N LYS A 18 -10.61 1.78 9.45
CA LYS A 18 -10.46 1.76 10.92
C LYS A 18 -9.92 0.43 11.47
N TYR A 19 -9.96 -0.64 10.69
CA TYR A 19 -9.41 -1.96 11.02
C TYR A 19 -7.91 -2.13 10.74
N PHE A 20 -7.31 -1.30 9.89
CA PHE A 20 -5.89 -1.41 9.51
C PHE A 20 -5.00 -0.35 10.17
N TYR A 21 -5.58 0.74 10.67
CA TYR A 21 -4.85 1.75 11.46
C TYR A 21 -5.63 2.03 12.74
N GLU A 22 -4.95 1.85 13.89
CA GLU A 22 -5.53 2.18 15.20
C GLU A 22 -5.71 3.70 15.37
N ASN A 23 -4.91 4.52 14.67
CA ASN A 23 -4.92 5.97 14.79
C ASN A 23 -4.70 6.69 13.44
N LYS A 24 -5.32 7.87 13.27
CA LYS A 24 -5.19 8.75 12.10
C LYS A 24 -3.75 9.23 11.87
N GLU A 25 -2.95 9.35 12.92
CA GLU A 25 -1.55 9.77 12.81
C GLU A 25 -0.70 8.76 12.02
N ASP A 26 -0.93 7.47 12.21
CA ASP A 26 -0.15 6.44 11.53
C ASP A 26 -0.51 6.37 10.04
N PHE A 27 -1.78 6.61 9.70
CA PHE A 27 -2.19 6.81 8.31
C PHE A 27 -1.49 8.03 7.68
N LYS A 28 -1.39 9.16 8.41
CA LYS A 28 -0.69 10.36 7.91
C LYS A 28 0.80 10.10 7.70
N LYS A 29 1.47 9.41 8.63
CA LYS A 29 2.88 9.01 8.48
C LYS A 29 3.09 8.14 7.24
N GLN A 30 2.20 7.18 7.01
CA GLN A 30 2.26 6.32 5.85
C GLN A 30 2.06 7.11 4.55
N LEU A 31 1.11 8.06 4.51
CA LEU A 31 0.91 8.93 3.35
C LEU A 31 2.19 9.72 3.02
N ILE A 32 2.84 10.30 4.04
CA ILE A 32 4.11 11.02 3.88
C ILE A 32 5.20 10.08 3.35
N TYR A 33 5.31 8.87 3.91
CA TYR A 33 6.29 7.89 3.48
C TYR A 33 6.09 7.44 2.02
N ASN A 34 4.84 7.27 1.59
CA ASN A 34 4.52 6.91 0.21
C ASN A 34 4.89 8.00 -0.78
N GLN A 35 4.65 9.26 -0.40
CA GLN A 35 5.04 10.42 -1.21
C GLN A 35 6.57 10.48 -1.35
N LEU A 36 7.30 10.37 -0.23
CA LEU A 36 8.77 10.36 -0.24
C LEU A 36 9.34 9.22 -1.10
N LYS A 37 8.76 8.02 -1.01
CA LYS A 37 9.16 6.87 -1.83
C LYS A 37 9.01 7.14 -3.32
N LYS A 38 7.92 7.80 -3.71
CA LYS A 38 7.66 8.16 -5.11
C LYS A 38 8.70 9.17 -5.61
N GLU A 39 8.97 10.21 -4.83
CA GLU A 39 9.99 11.23 -5.15
C GLU A 39 11.37 10.59 -5.33
N LEU A 40 11.78 9.72 -4.40
CA LEU A 40 13.05 9.00 -4.50
C LEU A 40 13.11 8.10 -5.74
N CYS A 41 12.01 7.44 -6.12
CA CYS A 41 11.99 6.63 -7.34
C CYS A 41 12.14 7.51 -8.59
N GLU A 42 11.48 8.67 -8.64
CA GLU A 42 11.60 9.62 -9.74
C GLU A 42 13.03 10.17 -9.88
N GLU A 43 13.63 10.62 -8.77
CA GLU A 43 15.01 11.13 -8.73
C GLU A 43 16.04 10.09 -9.19
N ASN A 44 15.83 8.82 -8.86
CA ASN A 44 16.74 7.74 -9.19
C ASN A 44 16.39 7.03 -10.52
N LEU A 45 15.45 7.56 -11.30
CA LEU A 45 14.99 6.97 -12.56
C LEU A 45 14.53 5.51 -12.40
N ILE A 46 13.83 5.24 -11.31
CA ILE A 46 13.21 3.96 -10.99
C ILE A 46 11.74 4.02 -11.38
N ALA A 47 11.33 3.15 -12.31
CA ALA A 47 9.94 2.99 -12.67
C ALA A 47 9.20 2.23 -11.56
N LEU A 48 8.49 2.97 -10.69
CA LEU A 48 7.62 2.40 -9.67
C LEU A 48 6.27 1.99 -10.28
N ARG A 49 5.79 0.78 -9.97
CA ARG A 49 4.48 0.25 -10.38
C ARG A 49 3.72 -0.27 -9.17
N TYR A 50 2.44 0.09 -9.08
CA TYR A 50 1.55 -0.37 -8.03
C TYR A 50 0.69 -1.53 -8.54
N ILE A 51 0.65 -2.62 -7.77
CA ILE A 51 -0.25 -3.75 -8.00
C ILE A 51 -1.24 -3.81 -6.85
N TRP A 52 -2.53 -3.65 -7.15
CA TRP A 52 -3.58 -3.76 -6.14
C TRP A 52 -3.90 -5.23 -5.87
N TYR A 53 -3.71 -5.66 -4.63
CA TYR A 53 -4.11 -6.98 -4.16
C TYR A 53 -5.33 -6.86 -3.24
N TYR A 54 -6.49 -7.18 -3.80
CA TYR A 54 -7.69 -7.42 -3.03
C TYR A 54 -7.74 -8.91 -2.72
N LYS A 55 -7.31 -9.31 -1.51
CA LYS A 55 -7.68 -10.64 -1.01
C LYS A 55 -9.19 -10.63 -0.89
N ASP A 56 -9.89 -11.43 -1.68
CA ASP A 56 -11.33 -11.58 -1.56
C ASP A 56 -11.66 -12.01 -0.13
N SER A 57 -12.31 -11.12 0.62
CA SER A 57 -12.68 -11.33 2.02
C SER A 57 -13.65 -12.52 2.18
N TYR A 58 -14.26 -12.99 1.09
CA TYR A 58 -15.21 -14.11 1.13
C TYR A 58 -14.56 -15.50 1.06
N ILE A 59 -13.27 -15.63 0.70
CA ILE A 59 -12.61 -16.94 0.55
C ILE A 59 -11.85 -17.37 1.83
N VAL A 60 -11.57 -16.45 2.78
CA VAL A 60 -10.73 -16.71 3.96
C VAL A 60 -11.51 -16.69 5.28
N ILE A 61 -12.81 -16.92 5.24
CA ILE A 61 -13.52 -17.49 6.39
C ILE A 61 -13.73 -18.98 6.05
N PRO A 62 -12.74 -19.87 6.27
CA PRO A 62 -13.06 -21.27 6.34
C PRO A 62 -14.02 -21.43 7.52
N LYS A 63 -15.27 -21.78 7.20
CA LYS A 63 -16.23 -22.54 8.01
C LYS A 63 -15.77 -22.87 9.46
N HIS A 64 -15.65 -21.86 10.29
CA HIS A 64 -15.53 -22.00 11.74
C HIS A 64 -16.62 -21.18 12.45
N LEU A 65 -17.75 -21.02 11.75
CA LEU A 65 -19.05 -21.11 12.39
C LEU A 65 -19.22 -22.54 12.95
#